data_AF-A0A1Y6LNM3-F1
#
_entry.id   AF-A0A1Y6LNM3-F1
#
_cell.length_a   1.000
_cell.length_b   1.000
_cell.length_c   1.000
_cell.angle_alpha   90.00
_cell.angle_beta   90.00
_cell.angle_gamma   90.00
#
_symmetry.space_group_name_H-M   'P 1'
#
loop_
_entity.id
_entity.type
_entity.pdbx_description
1 polymer ?
#
loop_
_entity_poly.entity_id
_entity_poly.type
_entity_poly.pdbx_seq_one_letter_code
_entity_poly.pdbx_strand_id
1 'polypeptide(L)'
;MASLGPIDDKSPSVSKNNELEYHEYPLEDGSKCKIGRPRGSADAEKKAKEKAEAERIEAEKNGLLMSHGPELHYDLGSETWRPGEHGTPSDDCQRQTGITWHQIYKSEWVDNFYTFEFKTGQTYDYYFKDATGKFPECNVWIAGTHTIDWTSTDGTIVQVDGY
;
A
#
# COMPACT_ATOMS: atom_id res chain seq x y z
N MET A 1 -17.68 14.62 -46.98
CA MET A 1 -18.08 13.25 -46.63
C MET A 1 -16.82 12.40 -46.61
N ALA A 2 -16.29 12.09 -45.42
CA ALA A 2 -15.11 11.25 -45.28
C ALA A 2 -15.56 9.81 -45.01
N SER A 3 -15.04 8.87 -45.79
CA SER A 3 -15.26 7.43 -45.65
C SER A 3 -14.34 6.90 -44.56
N LEU A 4 -14.93 6.34 -43.50
CA LEU A 4 -14.21 5.64 -42.43
C LEU A 4 -13.91 4.22 -42.91
N GLY A 5 -12.62 3.88 -42.99
CA GLY A 5 -12.15 2.51 -43.23
C GLY A 5 -12.43 1.58 -42.05
N PRO A 6 -12.30 0.25 -42.23
CA PRO A 6 -12.67 -0.72 -41.22
C PRO A 6 -11.78 -0.60 -39.98
N ILE A 7 -12.42 -0.60 -38.82
CA ILE A 7 -11.78 -0.65 -37.50
C ILE A 7 -11.32 -2.11 -37.31
N ASP A 8 -10.01 -2.32 -37.22
CA ASP A 8 -9.42 -3.59 -36.79
C ASP A 8 -9.87 -3.89 -35.35
N ASP A 9 -10.90 -4.73 -35.24
CA ASP A 9 -11.40 -5.29 -33.99
C ASP A 9 -10.40 -6.31 -33.45
N LYS A 10 -9.33 -5.82 -32.81
CA LYS A 10 -8.54 -6.64 -31.87
C LYS A 10 -9.27 -6.72 -30.53
N SER A 11 -10.47 -7.30 -30.56
CA SER A 11 -11.03 -7.97 -29.38
C SER A 11 -10.01 -9.02 -28.91
N PRO A 12 -9.68 -9.09 -27.61
CA PRO A 12 -8.88 -10.18 -27.07
C PRO A 12 -9.57 -11.48 -27.47
N SER A 13 -8.89 -12.32 -28.26
CA SER A 13 -9.42 -13.61 -28.66
C SER A 13 -9.79 -14.38 -27.39
N VAL A 14 -11.09 -14.55 -27.15
CA VAL A 14 -11.61 -15.41 -26.08
C VAL A 14 -10.97 -16.77 -26.29
N SER A 15 -10.09 -17.13 -25.35
CA SER A 15 -9.36 -18.39 -25.38
C SER A 15 -10.34 -19.54 -25.45
N LYS A 16 -9.96 -20.58 -26.20
CA LYS A 16 -10.78 -21.77 -26.44
C LYS A 16 -11.26 -22.32 -25.08
N ASN A 17 -12.56 -22.60 -24.96
CA ASN A 17 -13.27 -23.09 -23.76
C ASN A 17 -12.67 -24.33 -23.04
N ASN A 18 -11.57 -24.92 -23.53
CA ASN A 18 -10.86 -26.05 -22.90
C ASN A 18 -9.80 -25.63 -21.87
N GLU A 19 -9.50 -24.33 -21.76
CA GLU A 19 -8.47 -23.77 -20.87
C GLU A 19 -9.03 -23.18 -19.57
N LEU A 20 -10.35 -23.20 -19.37
CA LEU A 20 -11.00 -22.65 -18.19
C LEU A 20 -11.54 -23.76 -17.28
N GLU A 21 -11.32 -23.63 -15.98
CA GLU A 21 -12.04 -24.36 -14.93
C GLU A 21 -13.10 -23.44 -14.32
N TYR A 22 -14.31 -23.96 -14.13
CA TYR A 22 -15.45 -23.18 -13.66
C TYR A 22 -15.75 -23.53 -12.20
N HIS A 23 -15.85 -22.51 -11.34
CA HIS A 23 -16.32 -22.65 -9.96
C HIS A 23 -17.71 -22.04 -9.80
N GLU A 24 -18.59 -22.77 -9.12
CA GLU A 24 -19.93 -22.32 -8.76
C GLU A 24 -19.88 -21.60 -7.40
N TYR A 25 -20.31 -20.34 -7.38
CA TYR A 25 -20.44 -19.56 -6.15
C TYR A 25 -21.92 -19.32 -5.86
N PRO A 26 -22.39 -19.59 -4.63
CA PRO A 26 -23.73 -19.20 -4.21
C PRO A 26 -23.80 -17.68 -4.04
N LEU A 27 -24.88 -17.09 -4.53
CA LEU A 27 -25.24 -15.68 -4.34
C LEU A 27 -26.20 -15.55 -3.15
N GLU A 28 -26.30 -14.34 -2.60
CA GLU A 28 -27.10 -14.04 -1.41
C GLU A 28 -28.60 -14.34 -1.59
N ASP A 29 -29.09 -14.30 -2.82
CA ASP A 29 -30.47 -14.64 -3.20
C ASP A 29 -30.72 -16.15 -3.35
N GLY A 30 -29.71 -16.98 -3.07
CA GLY A 30 -29.75 -18.44 -3.21
C GLY A 30 -29.53 -18.95 -4.64
N SER A 31 -29.37 -18.06 -5.62
CA SER A 31 -28.95 -18.43 -6.97
C SER A 31 -27.44 -18.75 -7.01
N LYS A 32 -26.95 -19.32 -8.12
CA LYS A 32 -25.53 -19.65 -8.29
C LYS A 32 -24.96 -18.99 -9.53
N CYS A 33 -23.78 -18.39 -9.43
CA CYS A 33 -23.02 -17.92 -10.57
C CYS A 33 -21.82 -18.85 -10.85
N LYS A 34 -21.44 -18.96 -12.13
CA LYS A 34 -20.27 -19.72 -12.57
C LYS A 34 -19.19 -18.76 -13.00
N ILE A 35 -18.05 -18.79 -12.33
CA ILE A 35 -16.89 -17.99 -12.69
C ILE A 35 -15.84 -18.92 -13.27
N GLY A 36 -15.49 -18.71 -14.53
CA GLY A 36 -14.42 -19.43 -15.21
C GLY A 36 -13.08 -18.79 -14.90
N ARG A 37 -12.12 -19.57 -14.42
CA ARG A 37 -10.73 -19.17 -14.25
C ARG A 37 -9.81 -20.06 -15.08
N PRO A 38 -8.63 -19.59 -15.52
CA PRO A 38 -7.67 -20.42 -16.23
C PRO A 38 -7.36 -21.71 -15.44
N ARG A 39 -7.33 -22.84 -16.12
CA ARG A 39 -7.09 -24.15 -15.53
C ARG A 39 -5.72 -24.18 -14.86
N GLY A 40 -5.66 -24.63 -13.61
CA GLY A 40 -4.42 -24.61 -12.80
C GLY A 40 -4.08 -23.26 -12.17
N SER A 41 -4.94 -22.23 -12.31
CA SER A 41 -4.73 -20.94 -11.63
C SER A 41 -4.81 -21.07 -10.10
N ALA A 42 -5.59 -22.02 -9.57
CA ALA A 42 -5.60 -22.27 -8.12
C ALA A 42 -4.30 -22.89 -7.61
N ASP A 43 -3.72 -23.83 -8.35
CA ASP A 43 -2.44 -24.42 -7.98
C ASP A 43 -1.31 -23.38 -8.11
N ALA A 44 -1.39 -22.50 -9.13
CA ALA A 44 -0.49 -21.37 -9.28
C ALA A 44 -0.64 -20.35 -8.14
N GLU A 45 -1.87 -20.00 -7.76
CA GLU A 45 -2.16 -19.09 -6.64
C GLU A 45 -1.72 -19.69 -5.31
N LYS A 46 -1.98 -20.99 -5.09
CA LYS A 46 -1.53 -21.71 -3.90
C LYS A 46 0.00 -21.75 -3.83
N LYS A 47 0.69 -22.08 -4.92
CA LYS A 47 2.16 -22.03 -4.99
C LYS A 47 2.71 -20.62 -4.78
N ALA A 48 2.04 -19.59 -5.29
CA ALA A 48 2.44 -18.20 -5.07
C ALA A 48 2.29 -17.79 -3.60
N LYS A 49 1.19 -18.19 -2.93
CA LYS A 49 0.98 -17.97 -1.50
C LYS A 49 2.00 -18.72 -0.65
N GLU A 50 2.23 -20.00 -0.94
CA GLU A 50 3.24 -20.81 -0.25
C GLU A 50 4.66 -20.24 -0.42
N LYS A 51 4.98 -19.73 -1.62
CA LYS A 51 6.25 -19.06 -1.90
C LYS A 51 6.38 -17.73 -1.15
N ALA A 52 5.34 -16.90 -1.14
CA ALA A 52 5.34 -15.64 -0.39
C ALA A 52 5.43 -15.88 1.13
N GLU A 53 4.78 -16.91 1.64
CA GLU A 53 4.85 -17.29 3.06
C GLU A 53 6.22 -17.88 3.42
N ALA A 54 6.83 -18.69 2.54
CA ALA A 54 8.19 -19.17 2.73
C ALA A 54 9.22 -18.03 2.70
N GLU A 55 9.08 -17.08 1.76
CA GLU A 55 9.91 -15.88 1.68
C GLU A 55 9.74 -15.01 2.94
N ARG A 56 8.52 -14.89 3.47
CA ARG A 56 8.25 -14.23 4.75
C ARG A 56 8.93 -14.95 5.91
N ILE A 57 8.75 -16.26 6.04
CA ILE A 57 9.37 -17.06 7.12
C ILE A 57 10.90 -17.00 7.04
N GLU A 58 11.47 -17.02 5.83
CA GLU A 58 12.91 -16.85 5.61
C GLU A 58 13.39 -15.44 5.98
N ALA A 59 12.61 -14.40 5.66
CA ALA A 59 12.87 -13.03 6.10
C ALA A 59 12.78 -12.89 7.64
N GLU A 60 11.82 -13.55 8.31
CA GLU A 60 11.72 -13.60 9.78
C GLU A 60 12.93 -14.32 10.38
N LYS A 61 13.31 -15.49 9.82
CA LYS A 61 14.44 -16.29 10.28
C LYS A 61 15.79 -15.60 10.10
N ASN A 62 15.95 -14.82 9.03
CA ASN A 62 17.15 -14.03 8.77
C ASN A 62 17.16 -12.70 9.53
N GLY A 63 16.15 -12.43 10.38
CA GLY A 63 16.05 -11.20 11.16
C GLY A 63 15.81 -9.95 10.30
N LEU A 64 15.26 -10.14 9.09
CA LEU A 64 14.89 -9.06 8.17
C LEU A 64 13.53 -8.43 8.51
N LEU A 65 12.68 -9.19 9.23
CA LEU A 65 11.42 -8.73 9.81
C LEU A 65 11.64 -8.46 11.30
N MET A 66 12.13 -7.27 11.62
CA MET A 66 12.33 -6.79 12.98
C MET A 66 11.50 -5.51 13.14
N SER A 67 10.31 -5.58 13.73
CA SER A 67 9.53 -4.39 14.11
C SER A 67 9.99 -3.82 15.45
N HIS A 68 11.25 -3.99 15.83
CA HIS A 68 11.75 -3.61 17.16
C HIS A 68 13.13 -2.97 17.07
N GLY A 69 13.15 -1.67 16.80
CA GLY A 69 14.31 -0.84 17.14
C GLY A 69 14.01 -0.01 18.41
N PRO A 70 14.95 0.84 18.85
CA PRO A 70 14.73 1.67 20.04
C PRO A 70 13.53 2.60 19.81
N GLU A 71 12.75 2.86 20.87
CA GLU A 71 11.64 3.81 20.86
C GLU A 71 12.12 5.15 20.27
N LEU A 72 11.55 5.49 19.12
CA LEU A 72 11.79 6.71 18.37
C LEU A 72 10.70 7.71 18.74
N HIS A 73 11.11 8.93 19.04
CA HIS A 73 10.23 10.09 19.21
C HIS A 73 10.89 11.31 18.57
N TYR A 74 10.30 11.82 17.50
CA TYR A 74 10.83 12.95 16.74
C TYR A 74 9.76 14.03 16.52
N ASP A 75 9.96 15.20 17.10
CA ASP A 75 9.15 16.40 16.84
C ASP A 75 9.68 17.09 15.57
N LEU A 76 8.81 17.28 14.57
CA LEU A 76 9.19 17.92 13.30
C LEU A 76 9.44 19.42 13.45
N GLY A 77 8.93 20.07 14.50
CA GLY A 77 9.15 21.49 14.77
C GLY A 77 8.78 22.38 13.57
N SER A 78 9.78 23.03 12.96
CA SER A 78 9.56 23.89 11.78
C SER A 78 9.48 23.12 10.45
N GLU A 79 9.88 21.85 10.40
CA GLU A 79 9.88 21.03 9.20
C GLU A 79 8.49 20.47 8.83
N THR A 80 7.53 20.50 9.77
CA THR A 80 6.13 20.01 9.64
C THR A 80 5.65 19.73 8.23
N TRP A 81 5.19 18.51 7.98
CA TRP A 81 4.84 18.06 6.64
C TRP A 81 3.37 18.36 6.33
N ARG A 82 3.12 19.17 5.31
CA ARG A 82 1.76 19.65 4.97
C ARG A 82 1.17 18.93 3.76
N PRO A 83 -0.17 18.87 3.65
CA PRO A 83 -0.82 18.40 2.43
C PRO A 83 -0.39 19.18 1.19
N GLY A 84 -0.06 18.46 0.12
CA GLY A 84 0.45 19.02 -1.14
C GLY A 84 1.96 19.24 -1.17
N GLU A 85 2.65 19.11 -0.04
CA GLU A 85 4.11 19.14 0.02
C GLU A 85 4.69 17.73 -0.14
N HIS A 86 5.85 17.68 -0.79
CA HIS A 86 6.67 16.48 -0.90
C HIS A 86 8.13 16.87 -0.78
N GLY A 87 8.94 15.99 -0.23
CA GLY A 87 10.32 16.35 0.02
C GLY A 87 11.16 15.27 0.64
N THR A 88 12.45 15.56 0.65
CA THR A 88 13.44 14.84 1.43
C THR A 88 13.53 15.52 2.79
N PRO A 89 13.31 14.80 3.91
CA PRO A 89 13.45 15.36 5.24
C PRO A 89 14.87 15.90 5.52
N SER A 90 15.03 16.69 6.58
CA SER A 90 16.37 17.11 7.01
C SER A 90 17.27 15.92 7.37
N ASP A 91 18.59 16.09 7.26
CA ASP A 91 19.55 15.03 7.59
C ASP A 91 19.38 14.50 9.03
N ASP A 92 18.97 15.36 9.96
CA ASP A 92 18.65 14.96 11.33
C ASP A 92 17.38 14.11 11.40
N CYS A 93 16.30 14.53 10.74
CA CYS A 93 15.07 13.75 10.66
C CYS A 93 15.30 12.39 10.00
N GLN A 94 16.04 12.33 8.88
CA GLN A 94 16.36 11.07 8.20
C GLN A 94 17.18 10.15 9.10
N ARG A 95 18.17 10.69 9.83
CA ARG A 95 19.01 9.90 10.74
C ARG A 95 18.23 9.33 11.91
N GLN A 96 17.31 10.10 12.48
CA GLN A 96 16.53 9.65 13.64
C GLN A 96 15.39 8.72 13.23
N THR A 97 14.62 9.09 12.20
CA THR A 97 13.40 8.36 11.83
C THR A 97 13.61 7.27 10.78
N GLY A 98 14.68 7.34 10.00
CA GLY A 98 14.89 6.47 8.84
C GLY A 98 14.05 6.83 7.61
N ILE A 99 13.16 7.82 7.70
CA ILE A 99 12.34 8.30 6.60
C ILE A 99 13.20 9.17 5.70
N THR A 100 13.26 8.82 4.42
CA THR A 100 14.14 9.45 3.41
C THR A 100 13.37 10.31 2.41
N TRP A 101 12.06 10.15 2.35
CA TRP A 101 11.17 10.91 1.48
C TRP A 101 9.73 10.82 1.99
N HIS A 102 8.94 11.85 1.76
CA HIS A 102 7.53 11.89 2.11
C HIS A 102 6.69 12.73 1.15
N GLN A 103 5.38 12.47 1.13
CA GLN A 103 4.36 13.25 0.44
C GLN A 103 2.98 13.04 1.07
N ILE A 104 2.20 14.12 1.21
CA ILE A 104 0.82 14.05 1.70
C ILE A 104 -0.14 14.49 0.59
N TYR A 105 -1.07 13.62 0.23
CA TYR A 105 -2.16 13.89 -0.71
C TYR A 105 -3.44 14.17 0.06
N LYS A 106 -4.19 15.18 -0.38
CA LYS A 106 -5.57 15.39 0.06
C LYS A 106 -6.51 14.81 -0.98
N SER A 107 -7.52 14.05 -0.55
CA SER A 107 -8.55 13.54 -1.45
C SER A 107 -9.37 14.69 -2.04
N GLU A 108 -9.59 14.64 -3.35
CA GLU A 108 -10.49 15.58 -4.05
C GLU A 108 -11.98 15.16 -3.93
N TRP A 109 -12.24 13.92 -3.53
CA TRP A 109 -13.56 13.31 -3.55
C TRP A 109 -14.18 13.16 -2.17
N VAL A 110 -13.33 13.09 -1.13
CA VAL A 110 -13.75 12.87 0.25
C VAL A 110 -13.13 13.97 1.11
N ASP A 111 -13.98 14.81 1.68
CA ASP A 111 -13.54 15.84 2.63
C ASP A 111 -12.79 15.20 3.80
N ASN A 112 -11.75 15.89 4.27
CA ASN A 112 -10.98 15.50 5.45
C ASN A 112 -10.30 14.13 5.33
N PHE A 113 -10.05 13.64 4.12
CA PHE A 113 -9.35 12.38 3.87
C PHE A 113 -7.99 12.64 3.22
N TYR A 114 -6.95 12.02 3.76
CA TYR A 114 -5.56 12.21 3.34
C TYR A 114 -4.87 10.86 3.15
N THR A 115 -3.94 10.83 2.20
CA THR A 115 -3.01 9.72 1.98
C THR A 115 -1.60 10.21 2.24
N PHE A 116 -0.87 9.53 3.11
CA PHE A 116 0.51 9.84 3.46
C PHE A 116 1.40 8.77 2.88
N GLU A 117 2.21 9.14 1.92
CA GLU A 117 3.20 8.28 1.32
C GLU A 117 4.57 8.64 1.89
N PHE A 118 5.32 7.64 2.36
CA PHE A 118 6.67 7.86 2.85
C PHE A 118 7.57 6.70 2.47
N LYS A 119 8.87 6.99 2.36
CA LYS A 119 9.90 5.99 2.08
C LYS A 119 10.84 5.87 3.25
N THR A 120 11.04 4.66 3.75
CA THR A 120 11.94 4.40 4.87
C THR A 120 12.92 3.26 4.56
N GLY A 121 14.12 3.38 5.11
CA GLY A 121 15.12 2.30 5.14
C GLY A 121 15.02 1.41 6.38
N GLN A 122 14.13 1.75 7.32
CA GLN A 122 13.98 1.08 8.62
C GLN A 122 12.68 0.30 8.69
N THR A 123 12.67 -0.72 9.54
CA THR A 123 11.48 -1.49 9.90
C THR A 123 11.04 -1.08 11.31
N TYR A 124 9.94 -0.35 11.38
CA TYR A 124 9.35 0.16 12.62
C TYR A 124 7.84 0.10 12.55
N ASP A 125 7.21 0.04 13.71
CA ASP A 125 5.80 0.40 13.86
C ASP A 125 5.70 1.92 13.97
N TYR A 126 5.52 2.60 12.84
CA TYR A 126 5.47 4.06 12.80
C TYR A 126 4.11 4.60 13.26
N TYR A 127 4.15 5.65 14.07
CA TYR A 127 3.00 6.46 14.45
C TYR A 127 3.27 7.90 14.08
N PHE A 128 2.35 8.54 13.36
CA PHE A 128 2.51 9.90 12.88
C PHE A 128 1.46 10.78 13.55
N LYS A 129 1.88 11.69 14.42
CA LYS A 129 0.94 12.62 15.03
C LYS A 129 0.63 13.75 14.06
N ASP A 130 -0.65 13.97 13.79
CA ASP A 130 -1.09 15.14 13.05
C ASP A 130 -1.35 16.35 13.97
N ALA A 131 -1.45 17.55 13.39
CA ALA A 131 -1.70 18.80 14.10
C ALA A 131 -3.03 18.81 14.89
N THR A 132 -3.97 17.91 14.57
CA THR A 132 -5.26 17.75 15.25
C THR A 132 -5.20 16.73 16.40
N GLY A 133 -4.06 16.03 16.56
CA GLY A 133 -3.84 15.01 17.57
C GLY A 133 -4.28 13.60 17.15
N LYS A 134 -4.51 13.35 15.86
CA LYS A 134 -4.70 11.99 15.32
C LYS A 134 -3.35 11.31 15.12
N PHE A 135 -3.38 9.97 15.11
CA PHE A 135 -2.19 9.14 14.95
C PHE A 135 -2.42 8.14 13.81
N PRO A 136 -2.26 8.53 12.53
CA PRO A 136 -2.03 7.56 11.45
C PRO A 136 -0.87 6.62 11.78
N GLU A 137 -1.06 5.32 11.54
CA GLU A 137 -0.11 4.27 11.94
C GLU A 137 0.28 3.42 10.72
N CYS A 138 1.53 2.99 10.66
CA CYS A 138 2.02 2.07 9.63
C CYS A 138 3.02 1.09 10.21
N ASN A 139 2.66 -0.18 10.21
CA ASN A 139 3.59 -1.25 10.54
C ASN A 139 4.48 -1.55 9.32
N VAL A 140 5.74 -1.15 9.40
CA VAL A 140 6.71 -1.31 8.31
C VAL A 140 7.56 -2.55 8.54
N TRP A 141 7.20 -3.60 7.82
CA TRP A 141 7.89 -4.89 7.81
C TRP A 141 9.06 -4.96 6.82
N ILE A 142 9.07 -4.11 5.80
CA ILE A 142 10.10 -4.09 4.75
C ILE A 142 10.50 -2.66 4.43
N ALA A 143 11.80 -2.43 4.21
CA ALA A 143 12.29 -1.14 3.70
C ALA A 143 11.67 -0.84 2.33
N GLY A 144 11.28 0.41 2.10
CA GLY A 144 10.59 0.79 0.87
C GLY A 144 9.61 1.94 1.06
N THR A 145 8.72 2.08 0.08
CA THR A 145 7.63 3.06 0.09
C THR A 145 6.38 2.45 0.69
N HIS A 146 5.74 3.21 1.59
CA HIS A 146 4.52 2.83 2.30
C HIS A 146 3.50 3.96 2.22
N THR A 147 2.22 3.60 2.34
CA THR A 147 1.10 4.54 2.27
C THR A 147 0.15 4.32 3.44
N ILE A 148 -0.33 5.42 4.02
CA ILE A 148 -1.33 5.43 5.08
C ILE A 148 -2.48 6.32 4.66
N ASP A 149 -3.69 5.80 4.75
CA ASP A 149 -4.89 6.61 4.60
C ASP A 149 -5.46 6.97 5.96
N TRP A 150 -5.80 8.23 6.19
CA TRP A 150 -6.44 8.67 7.43
C TRP A 150 -7.38 9.85 7.24
N THR A 151 -8.19 10.11 8.27
CA THR A 151 -9.10 11.26 8.31
C THR A 151 -8.64 12.30 9.32
N SER A 152 -8.61 13.56 8.91
CA SER A 152 -8.17 14.71 9.70
C SER A 152 -8.80 16.00 9.19
N THR A 153 -8.91 17.03 10.01
CA THR A 153 -9.37 18.36 9.53
C THR A 153 -8.23 19.21 8.95
N ASP A 154 -6.97 18.86 9.23
CA ASP A 154 -5.77 19.62 8.79
C ASP A 154 -4.90 18.76 7.87
N GLY A 155 -4.60 17.52 8.26
CA GLY A 155 -3.73 16.61 7.50
C GLY A 155 -2.23 16.93 7.60
N THR A 156 -1.83 17.98 8.34
CA THR A 156 -0.42 18.30 8.62
C THR A 156 0.15 17.35 9.67
N ILE A 157 1.26 16.67 9.35
CA ILE A 157 2.02 15.84 10.30
C ILE A 157 3.03 16.69 11.07
N VAL A 158 3.09 16.50 12.39
CA VAL A 158 3.94 17.29 13.31
C VAL A 158 4.91 16.45 14.12
N GLN A 159 4.72 15.13 14.18
CA GLN A 159 5.58 14.23 14.96
C GLN A 159 5.67 12.85 14.28
N VAL A 160 6.81 12.20 14.46
CA VAL A 160 7.06 10.81 14.05
C VAL A 160 7.53 10.02 15.26
N ASP A 161 6.80 8.96 15.59
CA ASP A 161 7.20 7.98 16.59
C ASP A 161 7.39 6.61 15.93
N GLY A 162 8.15 5.72 16.58
CA GLY A 162 8.42 4.37 16.10
C GLY A 162 8.82 3.41 17.22
N TYR A 163 8.43 2.15 17.09
CA TYR A 163 8.80 1.05 18.00
C TYR A 163 9.37 -0.13 17.24
#